data_AF-A0A538MQV9-F1
#
_entry.id   AF-A0A538MQV9-F1
#
_cell.length_a   1.000
_cell.length_b   1.000
_cell.length_c   1.000
_cell.angle_alpha   90.00
_cell.angle_beta   90.00
_cell.angle_gamma   90.00
#
_symmetry.space_group_name_H-M   'P 1'
#
loop_
_entity.id
_entity.type
_entity.pdbx_description
1 polymer ?
#
loop_
_entity_poly.entity_id
_entity_poly.type
_entity_poly.pdbx_seq_one_letter_code
_entity_poly.pdbx_strand_id
1 'polypeptide(L)'
;VAGVGNLPQYNTVTWPARYDGVVAVAAVDRNGNHADFSVSGRQVLISAPGVDITSTNTGNGYGTGYGTSDSTAIVAGVVALIRAKFPNLPATEVIHRLTATATDKGPKGRDDQYGYGIVNPYAALTADVPPLAASPSQSPPAQSQTPPAHTNRTGLIIATAAAALAVIVVAIVLLTRRRATA
;
A
#
# COMPACT_ATOMS: atom_id res chain seq x y z
N VAL A 1 6.03 1.34 0.00
CA VAL A 1 5.32 0.05 -0.09
C VAL A 1 3.83 0.36 0.00
N ALA A 2 3.02 -0.16 -0.91
CA ALA A 2 1.58 0.10 -0.96
C ALA A 2 0.83 -1.10 -1.56
N GLY A 3 -0.41 -1.32 -1.12
CA GLY A 3 -1.26 -2.40 -1.62
C GLY A 3 -1.85 -2.07 -2.99
N VAL A 4 -2.02 -3.09 -3.82
CA VAL A 4 -2.52 -2.94 -5.20
C VAL A 4 -4.03 -2.66 -5.29
N GLY A 5 -4.77 -2.91 -4.21
CA GLY A 5 -6.21 -2.76 -4.12
C GLY A 5 -6.95 -4.10 -4.01
N ASN A 6 -8.20 -4.05 -3.54
CA ASN A 6 -9.03 -5.24 -3.25
C ASN A 6 -10.27 -5.38 -4.17
N LEU A 7 -10.29 -4.66 -5.31
CA LEU A 7 -11.45 -4.57 -6.21
C LEU A 7 -10.99 -4.90 -7.65
N PRO A 8 -10.80 -6.19 -7.97
CA PRO A 8 -10.19 -6.65 -9.22
C PRO A 8 -11.04 -6.29 -10.46
N GLN A 9 -12.35 -6.07 -10.29
CA GLN A 9 -13.26 -5.69 -11.37
C GLN A 9 -12.92 -4.36 -12.03
N TYR A 10 -12.16 -3.48 -11.37
CA TYR A 10 -11.68 -2.23 -11.98
C TYR A 10 -10.40 -2.40 -12.79
N ASN A 11 -9.80 -3.60 -12.76
CA ASN A 11 -8.62 -4.00 -13.54
C ASN A 11 -7.49 -2.94 -13.54
N THR A 12 -7.29 -2.30 -12.38
CA THR A 12 -6.43 -1.13 -12.25
C THR A 12 -5.82 -1.09 -10.87
N VAL A 13 -4.50 -1.29 -10.80
CA VAL A 13 -3.70 -1.00 -9.60
C VAL A 13 -3.91 0.46 -9.20
N THR A 14 -4.35 0.69 -7.97
CA THR A 14 -4.71 2.03 -7.48
C THR A 14 -3.49 2.85 -7.07
N TRP A 15 -3.68 4.17 -7.00
CA TRP A 15 -2.69 5.06 -6.39
C TRP A 15 -2.70 4.89 -4.86
N PRO A 16 -1.54 4.92 -4.18
CA PRO A 16 -0.22 5.26 -4.69
C PRO A 16 0.61 4.08 -5.22
N ALA A 17 0.11 2.84 -5.17
CA ALA A 17 0.85 1.65 -5.62
C ALA A 17 1.26 1.69 -7.11
N ARG A 18 0.54 2.50 -7.91
CA ARG A 18 0.83 2.71 -9.34
C ARG A 18 2.04 3.61 -9.63
N TYR A 19 2.59 4.36 -8.67
CA TYR A 19 3.76 5.20 -8.91
C TYR A 19 5.04 4.38 -9.13
N ASP A 20 5.87 4.83 -10.07
CA ASP A 20 7.20 4.26 -10.25
C ASP A 20 8.02 4.37 -8.95
N GLY A 21 8.77 3.31 -8.63
CA GLY A 21 9.54 3.20 -7.38
C GLY A 21 8.72 2.84 -6.14
N VAL A 22 7.38 2.77 -6.22
CA VAL A 22 6.56 2.20 -5.14
C VAL A 22 6.54 0.69 -5.25
N VAL A 23 6.88 0.01 -4.16
CA VAL A 23 6.70 -1.44 -4.02
C VAL A 23 5.19 -1.73 -3.93
N ALA A 24 4.58 -2.09 -5.06
CA ALA A 24 3.18 -2.48 -5.17
C ALA A 24 3.01 -3.96 -4.77
N VAL A 25 2.16 -4.20 -3.78
CA VAL A 25 2.03 -5.51 -3.13
C VAL A 25 0.67 -6.15 -3.41
N ALA A 26 0.70 -7.32 -4.06
CA ALA A 26 -0.47 -8.19 -4.24
C ALA A 26 -0.62 -9.18 -3.07
N ALA A 27 -1.82 -9.75 -2.95
CA ALA A 27 -2.15 -10.70 -1.88
C ALA A 27 -2.22 -12.13 -2.40
N VAL A 28 -1.69 -13.07 -1.62
CA VAL A 28 -1.85 -14.52 -1.83
C VAL A 28 -2.50 -15.19 -0.62
N ASP A 29 -3.11 -16.34 -0.84
CA ASP A 29 -3.61 -17.23 0.20
C ASP A 29 -2.48 -18.09 0.82
N ARG A 30 -2.84 -18.95 1.78
CA ARG A 30 -1.91 -19.87 2.46
C ARG A 30 -1.24 -20.90 1.54
N ASN A 31 -1.82 -21.17 0.38
CA ASN A 31 -1.29 -22.09 -0.64
C ASN A 31 -0.42 -21.36 -1.67
N GLY A 32 -0.28 -20.04 -1.52
CA GLY A 32 0.41 -19.17 -2.46
C GLY A 32 -0.40 -18.92 -3.74
N ASN A 33 -1.71 -19.15 -3.74
CA ASN A 33 -2.57 -18.75 -4.86
C ASN A 33 -2.86 -17.25 -4.74
N HIS A 34 -2.86 -16.53 -5.86
CA HIS A 34 -3.28 -15.14 -5.92
C HIS A 34 -4.71 -15.01 -5.39
N ALA A 35 -4.92 -14.11 -4.43
CA ALA A 35 -6.21 -13.94 -3.79
C ALA A 35 -7.23 -13.33 -4.76
N ASP A 36 -8.47 -13.83 -4.75
CA ASP A 36 -9.51 -13.41 -5.71
C ASP A 36 -9.82 -11.90 -5.64
N PHE A 37 -9.66 -11.27 -4.47
CA PHE A 37 -9.86 -9.83 -4.32
C PHE A 37 -8.64 -9.01 -4.75
N SER A 38 -7.46 -9.60 -4.89
CA SER A 38 -6.23 -8.85 -5.18
C SER A 38 -6.28 -8.30 -6.60
N VAL A 39 -5.97 -7.01 -6.76
CA VAL A 39 -5.88 -6.41 -8.09
C VAL A 39 -4.57 -6.86 -8.77
N SER A 40 -4.67 -7.36 -9.99
CA SER A 40 -3.51 -7.69 -10.84
C SER A 40 -3.17 -6.54 -11.79
N GLY A 41 -1.94 -6.54 -12.31
CA GLY A 41 -1.51 -5.64 -13.37
C GLY A 41 0.00 -5.43 -13.43
N ARG A 42 0.43 -4.68 -14.44
CA ARG A 42 1.85 -4.44 -14.75
C ARG A 42 2.63 -3.75 -13.64
N GLN A 43 1.95 -3.08 -12.71
CA GLN A 43 2.57 -2.39 -11.58
C GLN A 43 2.83 -3.33 -10.40
N VAL A 44 2.19 -4.51 -10.33
CA VAL A 44 2.44 -5.47 -9.25
C VAL A 44 3.92 -5.84 -9.24
N LEU A 45 4.59 -5.59 -8.11
CA LEU A 45 6.01 -5.81 -7.98
C LEU A 45 6.30 -7.11 -7.22
N ILE A 46 5.53 -7.39 -6.17
CA ILE A 46 5.73 -8.57 -5.32
C ILE A 46 4.41 -8.95 -4.65
N SER A 47 4.32 -10.18 -4.17
CA SER A 47 3.18 -10.67 -3.40
C SER A 47 3.56 -11.06 -1.98
N ALA A 48 2.57 -11.05 -1.08
CA ALA A 48 2.71 -11.58 0.27
C ALA A 48 1.39 -12.17 0.76
N PRO A 49 1.38 -12.97 1.83
CA PRO A 49 0.15 -13.46 2.43
C PRO A 49 -0.83 -12.31 2.73
N GLY A 50 -2.09 -12.48 2.35
CA GLY A 50 -3.14 -11.47 2.58
C GLY A 50 -4.50 -12.06 2.86
N VAL A 51 -4.60 -13.38 3.05
CA VAL A 51 -5.83 -14.10 3.41
C VAL A 51 -5.60 -14.78 4.76
N ASP A 52 -6.60 -14.73 5.63
CA ASP A 52 -6.57 -15.29 6.98
C ASP A 52 -5.38 -14.79 7.82
N ILE A 53 -5.10 -13.48 7.77
CA ILE A 53 -3.98 -12.89 8.49
C ILE A 53 -4.39 -12.52 9.91
N THR A 54 -3.85 -13.22 10.89
CA THR A 54 -4.04 -12.88 12.30
C THR A 54 -3.10 -11.75 12.72
N SER A 55 -3.66 -10.70 13.32
CA SER A 55 -2.93 -9.56 13.85
C SER A 55 -3.53 -9.08 15.17
N THR A 56 -2.84 -8.15 15.82
CA THR A 56 -3.36 -7.46 17.01
C THR A 56 -4.62 -6.66 16.66
N ASN A 57 -5.53 -6.58 17.63
CA ASN A 57 -6.75 -5.80 17.53
C ASN A 57 -6.94 -4.96 18.81
N THR A 58 -7.90 -4.05 18.79
CA THR A 58 -8.25 -3.21 19.93
C THR A 58 -8.67 -4.05 21.14
N GLY A 59 -8.56 -3.49 22.35
CA GLY A 59 -8.94 -4.17 23.59
C GLY A 59 -8.01 -5.32 24.02
N ASN A 60 -6.72 -5.26 23.67
CA ASN A 60 -5.73 -6.33 23.90
C ASN A 60 -6.11 -7.66 23.23
N GLY A 61 -6.87 -7.61 22.14
CA GLY A 61 -7.33 -8.78 21.41
C GLY A 61 -6.48 -9.11 20.19
N TYR A 62 -6.86 -10.20 19.54
CA TYR A 62 -6.40 -10.57 18.21
C TYR A 62 -7.60 -10.68 17.28
N GLY A 63 -7.37 -10.42 15.99
CA GLY A 63 -8.37 -10.58 14.94
C GLY A 63 -7.73 -11.17 13.70
N THR A 64 -8.55 -11.80 12.87
CA THR A 64 -8.14 -12.32 11.57
C THR A 64 -8.77 -11.47 10.49
N GLY A 65 -7.95 -10.94 9.59
CA GLY A 65 -8.34 -10.10 8.46
C GLY A 65 -7.92 -10.66 7.12
N TYR A 66 -8.25 -9.91 6.08
CA TYR A 66 -7.74 -10.14 4.73
C TYR A 66 -7.62 -8.80 3.99
N GLY A 67 -6.70 -8.76 3.03
CA GLY A 67 -6.52 -7.62 2.14
C GLY A 67 -5.08 -7.45 1.69
N THR A 68 -4.92 -6.71 0.60
CA THR A 68 -3.60 -6.24 0.16
C THR A 68 -2.94 -5.32 1.19
N SER A 69 -3.69 -4.75 2.13
CA SER A 69 -3.18 -4.02 3.31
C SER A 69 -2.34 -4.91 4.23
N ASP A 70 -2.78 -6.15 4.48
CA ASP A 70 -2.07 -7.10 5.34
C ASP A 70 -0.77 -7.55 4.64
N SER A 71 -0.86 -7.86 3.34
CA SER A 71 0.30 -8.18 2.50
C SER A 71 1.31 -7.03 2.48
N THR A 72 0.82 -5.79 2.37
CA THR A 72 1.65 -4.58 2.40
C THR A 72 2.41 -4.44 3.72
N ALA A 73 1.75 -4.70 4.85
CA ALA A 73 2.39 -4.65 6.16
C ALA A 73 3.52 -5.69 6.30
N ILE A 74 3.29 -6.92 5.81
CA ILE A 74 4.31 -7.98 5.79
C ILE A 74 5.52 -7.53 4.97
N VAL A 75 5.31 -7.06 3.74
CA VAL A 75 6.42 -6.60 2.88
C VAL A 75 7.14 -5.41 3.48
N ALA A 76 6.43 -4.47 4.11
CA ALA A 76 7.07 -3.35 4.82
C ALA A 76 7.97 -3.82 5.97
N GLY A 77 7.55 -4.84 6.73
CA GLY A 77 8.37 -5.48 7.75
C GLY A 77 9.64 -6.13 7.17
N VAL A 78 9.52 -6.84 6.05
CA VAL A 78 10.67 -7.45 5.36
C VAL A 78 11.64 -6.37 4.85
N VAL A 79 11.13 -5.30 4.25
CA VAL A 79 11.96 -4.16 3.83
C VAL A 79 12.69 -3.54 5.02
N ALA A 80 12.03 -3.40 6.18
CA ALA A 80 12.67 -2.91 7.40
C ALA A 80 13.80 -3.85 7.88
N LEU A 81 13.59 -5.17 7.84
CA LEU A 81 14.62 -6.16 8.17
C LEU A 81 15.83 -6.08 7.21
N ILE A 82 15.59 -5.94 5.90
CA ILE A 82 16.66 -5.77 4.91
C ILE A 82 17.46 -4.51 5.24
N ARG A 83 16.79 -3.37 5.49
CA ARG A 83 17.45 -2.11 5.85
C ARG A 83 18.20 -2.18 7.17
N ALA A 84 17.71 -2.94 8.15
CA ALA A 84 18.40 -3.15 9.42
C ALA A 84 19.69 -3.97 9.23
N LYS A 85 19.65 -5.03 8.41
CA LYS A 85 20.82 -5.86 8.14
C LYS A 85 21.83 -5.18 7.21
N PHE A 86 21.35 -4.39 6.26
CA PHE A 86 22.16 -3.73 5.25
C PHE A 86 21.88 -2.21 5.24
N PRO A 87 22.34 -1.47 6.28
CA PRO A 87 21.95 -0.08 6.51
C PRO A 87 22.39 0.90 5.42
N ASN A 88 23.42 0.55 4.65
CA ASN A 88 23.98 1.39 3.60
C ASN A 88 23.44 1.07 2.20
N LEU A 89 22.53 0.09 2.05
CA LEU A 89 21.95 -0.18 0.73
C LEU A 89 21.04 0.97 0.28
N PRO A 90 21.22 1.49 -0.95
CA PRO A 90 20.27 2.44 -1.53
C PRO A 90 18.91 1.76 -1.73
N ALA A 91 17.84 2.56 -1.79
CA ALA A 91 16.48 2.03 -1.91
C ALA A 91 16.29 1.12 -3.14
N THR A 92 16.96 1.43 -4.25
CA THR A 92 16.97 0.61 -5.46
C THR A 92 17.52 -0.79 -5.22
N GLU A 93 18.62 -0.92 -4.48
CA GLU A 93 19.21 -2.21 -4.11
C GLU A 93 18.38 -2.96 -3.08
N VAL A 94 17.70 -2.25 -2.17
CA VAL A 94 16.73 -2.89 -1.26
C VAL A 94 15.58 -3.52 -2.05
N ILE A 95 15.04 -2.81 -3.05
CA ILE A 95 13.98 -3.31 -3.92
C ILE A 95 14.49 -4.47 -4.78
N HIS A 96 15.66 -4.33 -5.40
CA HIS A 96 16.29 -5.39 -6.19
C HIS A 96 16.48 -6.66 -5.37
N ARG A 97 17.04 -6.53 -4.16
CA ARG A 97 17.22 -7.65 -3.24
C ARG A 97 15.88 -8.29 -2.86
N LEU A 98 14.86 -7.49 -2.60
CA LEU A 98 13.51 -7.97 -2.31
C LEU A 98 12.92 -8.78 -3.48
N THR A 99 13.07 -8.31 -4.72
CA THR A 99 12.51 -8.97 -5.92
C THR A 99 13.35 -10.15 -6.40
N ALA A 100 14.68 -10.06 -6.35
CA ALA A 100 15.59 -11.10 -6.82
C ALA A 100 15.58 -12.35 -5.91
N THR A 101 15.08 -12.21 -4.67
CA THR A 101 14.99 -13.30 -3.70
C THR A 101 13.57 -13.80 -3.48
N ALA A 102 12.59 -13.21 -4.18
CA ALA A 102 11.19 -13.66 -4.11
C ALA A 102 11.06 -15.11 -4.63
N THR A 103 10.13 -15.85 -4.04
CA THR A 103 9.78 -17.19 -4.51
C THR A 103 8.83 -17.05 -5.69
N ASP A 104 9.34 -17.32 -6.90
CA ASP A 104 8.58 -17.28 -8.15
C ASP A 104 7.34 -18.21 -8.10
N LYS A 105 6.20 -17.71 -8.57
CA LYS A 105 4.91 -18.41 -8.55
C LYS A 105 4.08 -17.94 -9.75
N GLY A 106 3.41 -18.87 -10.42
CA GLY A 106 2.69 -18.59 -11.65
C GLY A 106 3.56 -18.83 -12.88
N PRO A 107 3.37 -18.08 -13.97
CA PRO A 107 4.27 -18.10 -15.12
C PRO A 107 5.70 -17.74 -14.69
N LYS A 108 6.70 -18.39 -15.29
CA LYS A 108 8.11 -18.16 -14.95
C LYS A 108 8.49 -16.68 -15.12
N GLY A 109 9.10 -16.10 -14.10
CA GLY A 109 9.55 -14.71 -14.08
C GLY A 109 8.44 -13.75 -13.67
N ARG A 110 8.57 -12.47 -14.05
CA ARG A 110 7.63 -11.45 -13.60
C ARG A 110 6.28 -11.57 -14.31
N ASP A 111 5.18 -11.63 -13.55
CA ASP A 111 3.81 -11.64 -14.07
C ASP A 111 2.88 -10.62 -13.38
N ASP A 112 1.68 -10.42 -13.93
CA ASP A 112 0.73 -9.40 -13.47
C ASP A 112 0.03 -9.76 -12.15
N GLN A 113 0.02 -11.02 -11.73
CA GLN A 113 -0.60 -11.48 -10.49
C GLN A 113 0.40 -11.49 -9.35
N TYR A 114 1.59 -12.08 -9.56
CA TYR A 114 2.56 -12.28 -8.49
C TYR A 114 3.68 -11.25 -8.47
N GLY A 115 3.82 -10.44 -9.51
CA GLY A 115 5.01 -9.60 -9.68
C GLY A 115 6.23 -10.51 -9.88
N TYR A 116 7.31 -10.27 -9.13
CA TYR A 116 8.47 -11.16 -9.11
C TYR A 116 8.28 -12.43 -8.25
N GLY A 117 7.12 -12.60 -7.62
CA GLY A 117 6.80 -13.76 -6.78
C GLY A 117 6.37 -13.38 -5.36
N ILE A 118 6.36 -14.37 -4.48
CA ILE A 118 5.99 -14.22 -3.07
C ILE A 118 7.24 -13.84 -2.26
N VAL A 119 7.11 -12.84 -1.39
CA VAL A 119 8.21 -12.37 -0.53
C VAL A 119 8.82 -13.52 0.28
N ASN A 120 10.15 -13.60 0.28
CA ASN A 120 10.91 -14.60 1.03
C ASN A 120 11.87 -13.89 2.02
N PRO A 121 11.45 -13.69 3.29
CA PRO A 121 12.26 -12.94 4.26
C PRO A 121 13.62 -13.59 4.53
N TYR A 122 13.70 -14.92 4.52
CA TYR A 122 14.94 -15.63 4.75
C TYR A 122 15.94 -15.36 3.63
N ALA A 123 15.56 -15.64 2.38
CA ALA A 123 16.42 -15.42 1.22
C ALA A 123 16.80 -13.94 1.07
N ALA A 124 15.85 -13.02 1.30
CA ALA A 124 16.11 -11.59 1.30
C ALA A 124 17.19 -11.17 2.31
N LEU A 125 17.38 -11.91 3.41
CA LEU A 125 18.41 -11.61 4.42
C LEU A 125 19.69 -12.42 4.25
N THR A 126 19.67 -13.57 3.58
CA THR A 126 20.81 -14.51 3.57
C THR A 126 21.45 -14.73 2.20
N ALA A 127 20.73 -14.54 1.10
CA ALA A 127 21.25 -14.79 -0.23
C ALA A 127 22.38 -13.80 -0.59
N ASP A 128 23.36 -14.27 -1.35
CA ASP A 128 24.25 -13.37 -2.07
C ASP A 128 23.50 -12.86 -3.30
N VAL A 129 23.31 -11.54 -3.39
CA VAL A 129 22.56 -10.89 -4.46
C VAL A 129 23.52 -9.96 -5.18
N PRO A 130 23.90 -10.26 -6.43
CA PRO A 130 24.72 -9.36 -7.21
C PRO A 130 24.07 -7.98 -7.29
N PRO A 131 24.83 -6.90 -7.02
CA PRO A 131 24.32 -5.54 -7.18
C PRO A 131 23.79 -5.33 -8.60
N LEU A 132 22.83 -4.43 -8.76
CA LEU A 132 22.47 -3.96 -10.09
C LEU A 132 23.74 -3.42 -10.75
N ALA A 133 23.98 -3.79 -12.01
CA ALA A 133 25.10 -3.24 -12.77
C ALA A 133 25.03 -1.71 -12.68
N ALA A 134 26.17 -1.07 -12.41
CA ALA A 134 26.23 0.39 -12.32
C ALA A 134 25.81 0.99 -13.67
N SER A 135 24.56 1.39 -13.80
CA SER A 135 24.15 2.28 -14.88
C SER A 135 24.95 3.57 -14.72
N PRO A 136 25.64 4.05 -15.77
CA PRO A 136 26.35 5.32 -15.71
C PRO A 136 25.32 6.44 -15.67
N SER A 137 24.77 6.73 -14.49
CA SER A 137 24.08 7.96 -14.09
C SER A 137 23.52 7.77 -12.68
N GLN A 138 24.36 8.00 -11.67
CA GLN A 138 23.87 8.65 -10.47
C GLN A 138 23.47 10.07 -10.89
N SER A 139 22.26 10.24 -11.42
CA SER A 139 21.65 11.57 -11.39
C SER A 139 21.56 11.98 -9.90
N PRO A 140 21.89 13.23 -9.56
CA PRO A 140 21.74 13.74 -8.19
C PRO A 140 20.35 13.37 -7.64
N PRO A 141 20.20 13.22 -6.30
CA PRO A 141 18.88 12.97 -5.72
C PRO A 141 17.92 13.98 -6.33
N ALA A 142 16.85 13.48 -6.96
CA ALA A 142 15.83 14.31 -7.55
C ALA A 142 15.51 15.40 -6.54
N GLN A 143 15.87 16.65 -6.87
CA GLN A 143 15.43 17.80 -6.11
C GLN A 143 13.94 17.62 -5.95
N SER A 144 13.47 17.68 -4.71
CA SER A 144 12.07 17.55 -4.33
C SER A 144 11.22 18.28 -5.37
N GLN A 145 10.63 17.54 -6.30
CA GLN A 145 9.62 18.10 -7.17
C GLN A 145 8.47 18.34 -6.22
N THR A 146 8.32 19.59 -5.80
CA THR A 146 7.14 20.04 -5.08
C THR A 146 5.95 19.51 -5.87
N PRO A 147 5.10 18.64 -5.29
CA PRO A 147 3.87 18.24 -5.96
C PRO A 147 3.19 19.52 -6.45
N PRO A 148 2.66 19.57 -7.70
CA PRO A 148 1.89 20.74 -8.12
C PRO A 148 0.86 20.98 -7.03
N ALA A 149 0.83 22.20 -6.50
CA ALA A 149 -0.05 22.57 -5.42
C ALA A 149 -1.48 22.14 -5.81
N HIS A 150 -1.98 21.07 -5.21
CA HIS A 150 -3.38 20.75 -5.30
C HIS A 150 -4.08 21.90 -4.61
N THR A 151 -4.71 22.79 -5.38
CA THR A 151 -5.64 23.79 -4.85
C THR A 151 -6.56 23.05 -3.89
N ASN A 152 -6.41 23.35 -2.59
CA ASN A 152 -7.14 22.72 -1.49
C ASN A 152 -8.65 22.93 -1.68
N ARG A 153 -9.30 22.06 -2.48
CA ARG A 153 -10.77 21.95 -2.52
C ARG A 153 -11.33 21.34 -1.23
N THR A 154 -10.47 20.93 -0.29
CA THR A 154 -10.85 20.48 1.05
C THR A 154 -11.41 21.63 1.91
N GLY A 155 -10.94 22.87 1.71
CA GLY A 155 -11.46 24.03 2.44
C GLY A 155 -12.90 24.40 2.07
N LEU A 156 -13.31 24.12 0.83
CA LEU A 156 -14.66 24.43 0.35
C LEU A 156 -15.69 23.37 0.80
N ILE A 157 -15.26 22.11 0.97
CA ILE A 157 -16.14 21.01 1.42
C ILE A 157 -16.38 21.09 2.95
N ILE A 158 -15.37 21.49 3.73
CA ILE A 158 -15.54 21.65 5.18
C ILE A 158 -16.37 22.90 5.52
N ALA A 159 -16.23 23.99 4.75
CA ALA A 159 -17.02 25.21 4.95
C ALA A 159 -18.52 25.03 4.61
N THR A 160 -18.86 24.21 3.62
CA THR A 160 -20.26 23.96 3.22
C THR A 160 -20.98 23.02 4.18
N ALA A 161 -20.29 22.02 4.75
CA ALA A 161 -20.86 21.15 5.77
C ALA A 161 -21.15 21.89 7.09
N ALA A 162 -20.26 22.80 7.53
CA ALA A 162 -20.46 23.60 8.75
C ALA A 162 -21.60 24.62 8.61
N ALA A 163 -21.75 25.27 7.45
CA ALA A 163 -22.85 26.20 7.20
C ALA A 163 -24.22 25.51 7.16
N ALA A 164 -24.31 24.31 6.55
CA ALA A 164 -25.54 23.53 6.54
C ALA A 164 -25.96 23.08 7.95
N LEU A 165 -25.01 22.66 8.79
CA LEU A 165 -25.28 22.25 10.17
C LEU A 165 -25.75 23.45 11.04
N ALA A 166 -25.16 24.64 10.84
CA ALA A 166 -25.58 25.84 11.56
C ALA A 166 -27.01 26.29 11.20
N VAL A 167 -27.38 26.22 9.91
CA VAL A 167 -28.75 26.56 9.47
C VAL A 167 -29.78 25.57 10.03
N ILE A 168 -29.45 24.27 10.07
CA ILE A 168 -30.32 23.24 10.65
C ILE A 168 -30.53 23.47 12.15
N VAL A 169 -29.45 23.78 12.90
CA VAL A 169 -29.54 24.07 14.34
C VAL A 169 -30.38 25.31 14.61
N VAL A 170 -30.20 26.39 13.83
CA VAL A 170 -31.00 27.62 13.97
C VAL A 170 -32.48 27.35 13.66
N ALA A 171 -32.79 26.58 12.61
CA ALA A 171 -34.17 26.21 12.28
C ALA A 171 -34.83 25.38 13.40
N ILE A 172 -34.11 24.42 13.99
CA ILE A 172 -34.60 23.60 15.12
C ILE A 172 -34.84 24.47 16.36
N VAL A 173 -33.95 25.42 16.67
CA VAL A 173 -34.11 26.34 17.82
C VAL A 173 -35.31 27.27 17.62
N LEU A 174 -35.52 27.78 16.41
CA LEU A 174 -36.68 28.64 16.11
C LEU A 174 -38.01 27.87 16.16
N LEU A 175 -38.02 26.61 15.70
CA LEU A 175 -39.20 25.74 15.75
C LEU A 175 -39.56 25.30 17.18
N THR A 176 -38.56 25.04 18.03
CA THR A 176 -38.79 24.67 19.43
C THR A 176 -39.22 25.88 20.28
N ARG A 177 -38.68 27.08 20.01
CA ARG A 177 -39.14 28.32 20.66
C ARG A 177 -40.57 28.71 20.29
N ARG A 178 -40.97 28.54 19.02
CA ARG A 178 -42.36 28.79 18.58
C ARG A 178 -43.38 27.87 19.25
N ARG A 179 -42.98 26.64 19.62
CA ARG A 179 -43.83 25.68 20.34
C ARG A 179 -43.89 25.93 21.85
N ALA A 180 -42.96 26.72 22.40
CA ALA A 180 -42.93 27.06 23.84
C ALA A 180 -43.70 28.35 24.18
N THR A 181 -44.14 29.11 23.17
CA THR A 181 -44.93 30.34 23.31
C THR A 181 -46.35 30.22 22.73
N ALA A 182 -46.89 29.00 22.67
CA ALA A 182 -48.28 28.72 22.30
C ALA A 182 -49.00 28.02 23.45
#